data_AF-A0A7J4K1I2-F1
#
_entry.id   AF-A0A7J4K1I2-F1
#
_cell.length_a   1.000
_cell.length_b   1.000
_cell.length_c   1.000
_cell.angle_alpha   90.00
_cell.angle_beta   90.00
_cell.angle_gamma   90.00
#
_symmetry.space_group_name_H-M   'P 1'
#
loop_
_entity.id
_entity.type
_entity.pdbx_description
1 polymer ?
#
loop_
_entity_poly.entity_id
_entity_poly.type
_entity_poly.pdbx_seq_one_letter_code
_entity_poly.pdbx_strand_id
1 'polypeptide(L)'
;MLRLTKSEYRNGDTVPVSAIYECSDCWNITAFKHGERFLPCEECERPDEDQHWFRTNQFLHFVTKNLNSEFENIESFSLHMADIIAEFAGNVWFVLFHVIWFSLWIHINNGNPTFGIDPFDPYPFGLLTMVVSLEAIFLSMFILISQNRSSHKSELRAELDYQVNLKTEKDVSEVLSILREIREETKAIEKDTTEILEEAHLEPTKKRRRSKKRKKREERAAEIIEDAGIDTISHGEN
;
A
#
# COMPACT_ATOMS: atom_id res chain seq x y z
N MET A 1 5.76 30.76 -6.35
CA MET A 1 4.65 31.22 -5.47
C MET A 1 3.36 30.49 -5.86
N LEU A 2 3.26 29.19 -5.56
CA LEU A 2 2.07 28.36 -5.80
C LEU A 2 1.46 27.99 -4.45
N ARG A 3 0.67 28.89 -3.86
CA ARG A 3 -0.21 28.54 -2.74
C ARG A 3 -1.44 27.86 -3.32
N LEU A 4 -1.32 26.57 -3.61
CA LEU A 4 -2.49 25.69 -3.70
C LEU A 4 -3.15 25.74 -2.32
N THR A 5 -4.45 25.99 -2.30
CA THR A 5 -5.30 26.03 -1.10
C THR A 5 -5.34 24.64 -0.46
N LYS A 6 -4.28 24.28 0.29
CA LYS A 6 -4.28 23.08 1.13
C LYS A 6 -5.41 23.23 2.14
N SER A 7 -6.31 22.25 2.20
CA SER A 7 -7.34 22.20 3.23
C SER A 7 -6.65 22.10 4.60
N GLU A 8 -7.02 22.99 5.50
CA GLU A 8 -6.41 23.17 6.82
C GLU A 8 -7.30 22.48 7.88
N TYR A 9 -6.69 21.65 8.73
CA TYR A 9 -7.35 20.94 9.82
C TYR A 9 -6.68 21.27 11.14
N ARG A 10 -7.42 21.28 12.25
CA ARG A 10 -6.90 21.58 13.59
C ARG A 10 -6.74 20.31 14.43
N ASN A 11 -5.95 20.40 15.49
CA ASN A 11 -5.91 19.35 16.51
C ASN A 11 -7.32 19.08 17.07
N GLY A 12 -7.66 17.80 17.22
CA GLY A 12 -8.97 17.35 17.68
C GLY A 12 -10.05 17.22 16.60
N ASP A 13 -9.85 17.80 15.40
CA ASP A 13 -10.76 17.58 14.27
C ASP A 13 -10.76 16.11 13.86
N THR A 14 -11.92 15.63 13.39
CA THR A 14 -12.05 14.27 12.84
C THR A 14 -11.45 14.22 11.45
N VAL A 15 -10.59 13.24 11.24
CA VAL A 15 -9.91 12.98 9.97
C VAL A 15 -10.96 12.60 8.92
N PRO A 16 -11.18 13.44 7.89
CA PRO A 16 -12.26 13.21 6.94
C PRO A 16 -11.96 12.04 6.02
N VAL A 17 -10.68 11.70 5.80
CA VAL A 17 -10.27 10.58 4.93
C VAL A 17 -8.91 10.05 5.36
N SER A 18 -8.72 8.73 5.26
CA SER A 18 -7.42 8.08 5.45
C SER A 18 -6.40 8.62 4.44
N ALA A 19 -5.40 9.34 4.92
CA ALA A 19 -4.37 9.95 4.08
C ALA A 19 -3.12 10.31 4.91
N ILE A 20 -2.07 10.76 4.22
CA ILE A 20 -0.90 11.37 4.84
C ILE A 20 -1.14 12.87 4.97
N TYR A 21 -0.89 13.37 6.18
CA TYR A 21 -0.99 14.78 6.53
C TYR A 21 0.38 15.30 6.99
N GLU A 22 0.63 16.57 6.69
CA GLU A 22 1.81 17.34 7.06
C GLU A 22 1.48 18.27 8.21
N CYS A 23 2.36 18.34 9.19
CA CYS A 23 2.31 19.34 10.25
C CYS A 23 2.70 20.74 9.73
N SER A 24 1.99 21.79 10.16
CA SER A 24 2.31 23.19 9.84
C SER A 24 3.66 23.67 10.36
N ASP A 25 4.06 23.16 11.52
CA ASP A 25 5.15 23.74 12.30
C ASP A 25 6.48 23.03 12.02
N CYS A 26 6.49 21.69 12.11
CA CYS A 26 7.69 20.87 11.89
C CYS A 26 7.73 20.17 10.52
N TRP A 27 6.71 20.32 9.66
CA TRP A 27 6.63 19.68 8.33
C TRP A 27 6.78 18.15 8.33
N ASN A 28 6.70 17.52 9.50
CA ASN A 28 6.71 16.07 9.61
C ASN A 28 5.42 15.50 9.01
N ILE A 29 5.53 14.31 8.44
CA ILE A 29 4.41 13.59 7.83
C ILE A 29 3.87 12.53 8.77
N THR A 30 2.55 12.42 8.85
CA THR A 30 1.88 11.41 9.67
C THR A 30 0.68 10.85 8.94
N ALA A 31 0.53 9.53 8.96
CA ALA A 31 -0.63 8.86 8.39
C ALA A 31 -1.76 8.81 9.42
N PHE A 32 -2.93 9.31 9.04
CA PHE A 32 -4.14 9.22 9.86
C PHE A 32 -5.19 8.38 9.14
N LYS A 33 -5.96 7.58 9.89
CA LYS A 33 -7.11 6.84 9.35
C LYS A 33 -8.39 7.68 9.43
N HIS A 34 -9.30 7.42 8.51
CA HIS A 34 -10.64 8.01 8.52
C HIS A 34 -11.33 7.79 9.87
N GLY A 35 -11.86 8.87 10.46
CA GLY A 35 -12.54 8.84 11.75
C GLY A 35 -11.63 8.94 12.98
N GLU A 36 -10.30 8.86 12.82
CA GLU A 36 -9.37 9.26 13.89
C GLU A 36 -9.44 10.77 14.14
N ARG A 37 -8.89 11.23 15.26
CA ARG A 37 -8.72 12.66 15.52
C ARG A 37 -7.29 13.07 15.22
N PHE A 38 -7.09 14.28 14.72
CA PHE A 38 -5.76 14.84 14.61
C PHE A 38 -5.15 15.03 16.00
N LEU A 39 -4.07 14.31 16.25
CA LEU A 39 -3.30 14.39 17.48
C LEU A 39 -2.19 15.44 17.31
N PRO A 40 -1.71 16.06 18.41
CA PRO A 40 -0.54 16.91 18.37
C PRO A 40 0.68 16.17 17.79
N CYS A 41 1.52 16.85 17.01
CA CYS A 41 2.69 16.20 16.42
C CYS A 41 3.73 15.87 17.49
N GLU A 42 4.14 14.60 17.58
CA GLU A 42 5.11 14.12 18.56
C GLU A 42 6.55 14.59 18.26
N GLU A 43 6.84 14.91 17.00
CA GLU A 43 8.17 15.34 16.54
C GLU A 43 8.43 16.84 16.74
N CYS A 44 7.39 17.62 17.02
CA CYS A 44 7.51 19.06 17.20
C CYS A 44 8.04 19.36 18.62
N GLU A 45 9.13 20.15 18.70
CA GLU A 45 9.83 20.45 19.97
C GLU A 45 8.98 21.30 20.95
N ARG A 46 7.94 21.96 20.44
CA ARG A 46 6.81 22.53 21.19
C ARG A 46 5.55 22.37 20.34
N PRO A 47 4.69 21.36 20.60
CA PRO A 47 3.42 21.27 19.91
C PRO A 47 2.53 22.42 20.39
N ASP A 48 2.24 23.37 19.49
CA ASP A 48 1.35 24.49 19.78
C ASP A 48 -0.12 24.01 19.84
N GLU A 49 -0.96 24.72 20.59
CA GLU A 49 -2.39 24.41 20.69
C GLU A 49 -3.11 24.72 19.37
N ASP A 50 -2.58 25.69 18.60
CA ASP A 50 -3.04 26.09 17.27
C ASP A 50 -2.32 25.36 16.11
N GLN A 51 -1.75 24.17 16.35
CA GLN A 51 -1.11 23.40 15.29
C GLN A 51 -2.12 23.01 14.20
N HIS A 52 -1.72 23.22 12.95
CA HIS A 52 -2.51 22.88 11.78
C HIS A 52 -1.95 21.66 11.04
N TRP A 53 -2.85 20.86 10.50
CA TRP A 53 -2.55 19.74 9.63
C TRP A 53 -2.99 20.04 8.21
N PHE A 54 -2.10 19.78 7.26
CA PHE A 54 -2.37 19.94 5.84
C PHE A 54 -2.32 18.59 5.14
N ARG A 55 -3.13 18.41 4.10
CA ARG A 55 -3.04 17.19 3.28
C ARG A 55 -1.83 17.27 2.35
N THR A 56 -0.93 16.29 2.41
CA THR A 56 0.28 16.21 1.56
C THR A 56 -0.05 16.15 0.08
N ASN A 57 -1.03 15.31 -0.30
CA ASN A 57 -1.34 15.09 -1.71
C ASN A 57 -2.85 14.88 -1.96
N GLN A 58 -3.49 15.91 -2.52
CA GLN A 58 -4.91 15.84 -2.92
C GLN A 58 -5.15 14.85 -4.08
N PHE A 59 -4.13 14.65 -4.93
CA PHE A 59 -4.21 13.79 -6.10
C PHE A 59 -4.49 12.34 -5.73
N LEU A 60 -3.70 11.76 -4.82
CA LEU A 60 -3.84 10.36 -4.42
C LEU A 60 -5.26 10.07 -3.90
N HIS A 61 -5.81 10.98 -3.10
CA HIS A 61 -7.18 10.87 -2.62
C HIS A 61 -8.25 10.95 -3.72
N PHE A 62 -8.12 11.91 -4.65
CA PHE A 62 -9.06 12.03 -5.77
C PHE A 62 -9.10 10.74 -6.60
N VAL A 63 -7.93 10.20 -6.87
CA VAL A 63 -7.73 8.99 -7.65
C VAL A 63 -8.34 7.76 -6.95
N THR A 64 -8.06 7.54 -5.66
CA THR A 64 -8.67 6.44 -4.89
C THR A 64 -10.20 6.57 -4.81
N LYS A 65 -10.71 7.80 -4.61
CA LYS A 65 -12.15 8.04 -4.56
C LYS A 65 -12.82 7.77 -5.91
N ASN A 66 -12.20 8.18 -7.01
CA ASN A 66 -12.74 7.96 -8.34
C ASN A 66 -12.81 6.45 -8.65
N LEU A 67 -11.75 5.71 -8.34
CA LEU A 67 -11.69 4.25 -8.52
C LEU A 67 -12.82 3.53 -7.76
N ASN A 68 -13.03 3.89 -6.48
CA ASN A 68 -14.13 3.32 -5.70
C ASN A 68 -15.50 3.65 -6.29
N SER A 69 -15.72 4.89 -6.74
CA SER A 69 -16.98 5.28 -7.36
C SER A 69 -17.23 4.58 -8.69
N GLU A 70 -16.19 4.30 -9.48
CA GLU A 70 -16.33 3.49 -10.70
C GLU A 70 -16.72 2.05 -10.38
N PHE A 71 -16.19 1.47 -9.30
CA PHE A 71 -16.62 0.13 -8.86
C PHE A 71 -18.06 0.07 -8.34
N GLU A 72 -18.53 1.10 -7.64
CA GLU A 72 -19.92 1.18 -7.16
C GLU A 72 -20.91 1.34 -8.32
N ASN A 73 -20.58 2.15 -9.33
CA ASN A 73 -21.45 2.41 -10.48
C ASN A 73 -21.64 1.19 -11.40
N ILE A 74 -20.80 0.16 -11.29
CA ILE A 74 -20.87 -1.06 -12.10
C ILE A 74 -21.79 -2.12 -11.46
N GLU A 75 -22.31 -1.91 -10.24
CA GLU A 75 -23.16 -2.91 -9.58
C GLU A 75 -24.57 -3.00 -10.17
N SER A 76 -24.78 -4.00 -11.03
CA SER A 76 -26.11 -4.46 -11.42
C SER A 76 -26.65 -5.48 -10.41
N PHE A 77 -27.97 -5.59 -10.31
CA PHE A 77 -28.65 -6.51 -9.39
C PHE A 77 -28.16 -7.97 -9.51
N SER A 78 -27.86 -8.43 -10.74
CA SER A 78 -27.32 -9.78 -10.98
C SER A 78 -25.90 -9.97 -10.45
N LEU A 79 -25.08 -8.91 -10.43
CA LEU A 79 -23.73 -8.94 -9.87
C LEU A 79 -23.75 -9.01 -8.34
N HIS A 80 -24.71 -8.34 -7.71
CA HIS A 80 -24.88 -8.40 -6.26
C HIS A 80 -25.30 -9.80 -5.79
N MET A 81 -26.19 -10.47 -6.54
CA MET A 81 -26.54 -11.87 -6.28
C MET A 81 -25.35 -12.82 -6.48
N ALA A 82 -24.54 -12.61 -7.52
CA ALA A 82 -23.36 -13.43 -7.77
C ALA A 82 -22.32 -13.34 -6.64
N ASP A 83 -22.10 -12.14 -6.08
CA ASP A 83 -21.21 -11.94 -4.94
C ASP A 83 -21.70 -12.67 -3.69
N ILE A 84 -23.00 -12.57 -3.37
CA ILE A 84 -23.58 -13.28 -2.21
C ILE A 84 -23.39 -14.79 -2.34
N ILE A 85 -23.64 -15.34 -3.53
CA ILE A 85 -23.49 -16.78 -3.77
C ILE A 85 -22.02 -17.20 -3.74
N ALA A 86 -21.12 -16.38 -4.28
CA ALA A 86 -19.68 -16.65 -4.26
C ALA A 86 -19.10 -16.59 -2.83
N GLU A 87 -19.52 -15.62 -2.02
CA GLU A 87 -19.16 -15.53 -0.59
C GLU A 87 -19.70 -16.72 0.19
N PHE A 88 -20.93 -17.15 -0.10
CA PHE A 88 -21.53 -18.33 0.51
C PHE A 88 -20.77 -19.61 0.12
N ALA A 89 -20.40 -19.77 -1.14
CA ALA A 89 -19.63 -20.91 -1.63
C ALA A 89 -18.19 -20.95 -1.07
N GLY A 90 -17.60 -19.79 -0.77
CA GLY A 90 -16.28 -19.68 -0.14
C GLY A 90 -16.25 -20.02 1.35
N ASN A 91 -17.40 -20.22 1.98
CA ASN A 91 -17.52 -20.46 3.42
C ASN A 91 -17.39 -21.96 3.76
N VAL A 92 -16.62 -22.29 4.80
CA VAL A 92 -16.47 -23.67 5.31
C VAL A 92 -17.81 -24.29 5.73
N TRP A 93 -18.77 -23.47 6.18
CA TRP A 93 -20.11 -23.91 6.54
C TRP A 93 -20.91 -24.49 5.36
N PHE A 94 -20.67 -24.01 4.13
CA PHE A 94 -21.30 -24.52 2.92
C PHE A 94 -20.94 -25.99 2.68
N VAL A 95 -19.65 -26.31 2.84
CA VAL A 95 -19.13 -27.68 2.68
C VAL A 95 -19.73 -28.61 3.73
N LEU A 96 -19.80 -28.17 4.99
CA LEU A 96 -20.40 -28.97 6.07
C LEU A 96 -21.89 -29.24 5.83
N PHE A 97 -22.63 -28.24 5.35
CA PHE A 97 -24.03 -28.41 4.97
C PHE A 97 -24.18 -29.49 3.89
N HIS A 98 -23.36 -29.47 2.83
CA HIS A 98 -23.40 -30.47 1.76
C HIS A 98 -23.08 -31.88 2.25
N VAL A 99 -22.07 -32.01 3.13
CA VAL A 99 -21.73 -33.32 3.73
C VAL A 99 -22.90 -33.88 4.53
N ILE A 100 -23.56 -33.06 5.35
CA ILE A 100 -24.72 -33.48 6.14
C ILE A 100 -25.90 -33.81 5.23
N TRP A 101 -26.18 -32.96 4.23
CA TRP A 101 -27.24 -33.14 3.25
C TRP A 101 -27.09 -34.46 2.47
N PHE A 102 -25.91 -34.73 1.89
CA PHE A 102 -25.65 -35.97 1.17
C PHE A 102 -25.70 -37.19 2.07
N SER A 103 -25.15 -37.09 3.29
CA SER A 103 -25.22 -38.19 4.27
C SER A 103 -26.67 -38.51 4.63
N LEU A 104 -27.50 -37.49 4.87
CA LEU A 104 -28.92 -37.65 5.17
C LEU A 104 -29.68 -38.27 3.99
N TRP A 105 -29.41 -37.82 2.76
CA TRP A 105 -30.04 -38.36 1.55
C TRP A 105 -29.73 -39.85 1.36
N ILE A 106 -28.46 -40.23 1.53
CA ILE A 106 -28.04 -41.63 1.45
C ILE A 106 -28.71 -42.43 2.56
N HIS A 107 -28.71 -41.94 3.81
CA HIS A 107 -29.35 -42.65 4.93
C HIS A 107 -30.85 -42.88 4.74
N ILE A 108 -31.57 -41.92 4.15
CA ILE A 108 -33.01 -42.04 3.85
C ILE A 108 -33.25 -43.04 2.72
N ASN A 109 -32.44 -42.99 1.64
CA ASN A 109 -32.65 -43.83 0.45
C ASN A 109 -32.02 -45.22 0.53
N ASN A 110 -31.07 -45.47 1.44
CA ASN A 110 -30.46 -46.79 1.62
C ASN A 110 -31.35 -47.80 2.37
N GLY A 111 -32.65 -47.51 2.45
CA GLY A 111 -33.69 -48.46 2.85
C GLY A 111 -33.47 -49.02 4.25
N ASN A 112 -33.67 -48.20 5.28
CA ASN A 112 -33.84 -48.76 6.62
C ASN A 112 -35.21 -49.46 6.65
N PRO A 113 -35.30 -50.80 6.88
CA PRO A 113 -36.57 -51.52 6.90
C PRO A 113 -37.54 -51.02 7.98
N THR A 114 -37.04 -50.22 8.91
CA THR A 114 -37.73 -49.69 10.09
C THR A 114 -38.84 -48.69 9.74
N PHE A 115 -38.84 -48.07 8.56
CA PHE A 115 -39.80 -46.99 8.24
C PHE A 115 -40.85 -47.34 7.16
N GLY A 116 -40.73 -48.47 6.46
CA GLY A 116 -41.76 -48.93 5.50
C GLY A 116 -42.01 -48.02 4.30
N ILE A 117 -41.06 -47.13 3.96
CA ILE A 117 -41.14 -46.21 2.81
C ILE A 117 -40.32 -46.82 1.67
N ASP A 118 -40.92 -46.94 0.48
CA ASP A 118 -40.18 -47.35 -0.72
C ASP A 118 -39.07 -46.33 -1.03
N PRO A 119 -37.85 -46.78 -1.36
CA PRO A 119 -36.74 -45.88 -1.66
C PRO A 119 -37.05 -45.04 -2.91
N PHE A 120 -37.05 -43.71 -2.74
CA PHE A 120 -37.36 -42.75 -3.81
C PHE A 120 -36.22 -42.62 -4.83
N ASP A 121 -34.97 -42.75 -4.38
CA ASP A 121 -33.77 -42.70 -5.22
C ASP A 121 -32.90 -43.94 -4.93
N PRO A 122 -33.24 -45.12 -5.49
CA PRO A 122 -32.49 -46.34 -5.25
C PRO A 122 -31.07 -46.25 -5.83
N TYR A 123 -30.12 -46.97 -5.22
CA TYR A 123 -28.76 -47.09 -5.72
C TYR A 123 -28.81 -47.52 -7.20
N PRO A 124 -28.24 -46.75 -8.14
CA PRO A 124 -27.08 -45.85 -8.01
C PRO A 124 -27.33 -44.34 -7.80
N PHE A 125 -28.47 -43.92 -7.22
CA PHE A 125 -28.79 -42.51 -6.90
C PHE A 125 -28.82 -41.55 -8.11
N GLY A 126 -29.68 -41.85 -9.08
CA GLY A 126 -29.79 -41.07 -10.32
C GLY A 126 -30.32 -39.64 -10.11
N LEU A 127 -31.23 -39.44 -9.16
CA LEU A 127 -31.79 -38.11 -8.90
C LEU A 127 -30.80 -37.20 -8.19
N LEU A 128 -30.10 -37.71 -7.17
CA LEU A 128 -29.06 -36.96 -6.48
C LEU A 128 -27.96 -36.51 -7.45
N THR A 129 -27.47 -37.43 -8.29
CA THR A 129 -26.40 -37.11 -9.25
C THR A 129 -26.82 -36.04 -10.26
N MET A 130 -28.06 -36.10 -10.77
CA MET A 130 -28.60 -35.08 -11.66
C MET A 130 -28.66 -33.70 -10.98
N VAL A 131 -29.22 -33.62 -9.76
CA VAL A 131 -29.36 -32.36 -9.02
C VAL A 131 -27.99 -31.76 -8.71
N VAL A 132 -27.05 -32.56 -8.19
CA VAL A 132 -25.69 -32.11 -7.86
C VAL A 132 -24.93 -31.64 -9.09
N SER A 133 -25.09 -32.32 -10.24
CA SER A 133 -24.42 -31.89 -11.47
C SER A 133 -24.93 -30.53 -11.96
N LEU A 134 -26.24 -30.29 -11.88
CA LEU A 134 -26.84 -29.01 -12.23
C LEU A 134 -26.39 -27.90 -11.28
N GLU A 135 -26.42 -28.18 -9.97
CA GLU A 135 -25.95 -27.26 -8.93
C GLU A 135 -24.49 -26.86 -9.13
N ALA A 136 -23.60 -27.83 -9.42
CA ALA A 136 -22.19 -27.59 -9.66
C ALA A 136 -21.93 -26.66 -10.87
N ILE A 137 -22.72 -26.76 -11.94
CA ILE A 137 -22.63 -25.88 -13.12
C ILE A 137 -22.98 -24.44 -12.71
N PHE A 138 -24.07 -24.24 -11.96
CA PHE A 138 -24.46 -22.92 -11.49
C PHE A 138 -23.41 -22.30 -10.55
N LEU A 139 -22.92 -23.06 -9.59
CA LEU A 139 -21.87 -22.60 -8.67
C LEU A 139 -20.61 -22.20 -9.42
N SER A 140 -20.16 -23.02 -10.38
CA SER A 140 -18.98 -22.72 -11.19
C SER A 140 -19.15 -21.43 -11.99
N MET A 141 -20.35 -21.19 -12.55
CA MET A 141 -20.66 -19.95 -13.27
C MET A 141 -20.62 -18.73 -12.34
N PHE A 142 -21.22 -18.80 -11.15
CA PHE A 142 -21.19 -17.70 -10.18
C PHE A 142 -19.79 -17.41 -9.67
N ILE A 143 -19.00 -18.46 -9.39
CA ILE A 143 -17.59 -18.33 -9.02
C ILE A 143 -16.83 -17.63 -10.14
N LEU A 144 -17.00 -18.03 -11.40
CA LEU A 144 -16.30 -17.43 -12.53
C LEU A 144 -16.66 -15.95 -12.71
N ILE A 145 -17.93 -15.58 -12.53
CA ILE A 145 -18.38 -14.18 -12.58
C ILE A 145 -17.71 -13.36 -11.46
N SER A 146 -17.71 -13.87 -10.23
CA SER A 146 -17.08 -13.20 -9.09
C SER A 146 -15.56 -13.08 -9.27
N GLN A 147 -14.91 -14.13 -9.78
CA GLN A 147 -13.49 -14.12 -10.12
C GLN A 147 -13.14 -13.10 -11.20
N ASN A 148 -13.89 -13.07 -12.30
CA ASN A 148 -13.67 -12.11 -13.39
C ASN A 148 -13.81 -10.67 -12.89
N ARG A 149 -14.79 -10.42 -12.03
CA ARG A 149 -14.99 -9.10 -11.40
C ARG A 149 -13.84 -8.73 -10.46
N SER A 150 -13.40 -9.65 -9.61
CA SER A 150 -12.26 -9.43 -8.71
C SER A 150 -10.97 -9.17 -9.50
N SER A 151 -10.77 -9.91 -10.59
CA SER A 151 -9.65 -9.72 -11.52
C SER A 151 -9.67 -8.32 -12.13
N HIS A 152 -10.80 -7.87 -12.66
CA HIS A 152 -10.94 -6.53 -13.23
C HIS A 152 -10.69 -5.42 -12.20
N LYS A 153 -11.18 -5.59 -10.95
CA LYS A 153 -10.87 -4.68 -9.85
C LYS A 153 -9.37 -4.64 -9.54
N SER A 154 -8.72 -5.80 -9.56
CA SER A 154 -7.28 -5.92 -9.31
C SER A 154 -6.45 -5.27 -10.42
N GLU A 155 -6.85 -5.44 -11.68
CA GLU A 155 -6.17 -4.85 -12.84
C GLU A 155 -6.24 -3.31 -12.80
N LEU A 156 -7.42 -2.74 -12.55
CA LEU A 156 -7.57 -1.30 -12.41
C LEU A 156 -6.75 -0.71 -11.25
N ARG A 157 -6.65 -1.42 -10.12
CA ARG A 157 -5.76 -1.01 -9.01
C ARG A 157 -4.30 -1.06 -9.42
N ALA A 158 -3.87 -2.10 -10.14
CA ALA A 158 -2.49 -2.23 -10.59
C ALA A 158 -2.10 -1.09 -11.56
N GLU A 159 -2.99 -0.73 -12.49
CA GLU A 159 -2.79 0.41 -13.38
C GLU A 159 -2.69 1.74 -12.60
N LEU A 160 -3.53 1.90 -11.58
CA LEU A 160 -3.50 3.06 -10.70
C LEU A 160 -2.16 3.20 -9.95
N ASP A 161 -1.73 2.10 -9.33
CA ASP A 161 -0.49 2.03 -8.57
C ASP A 161 0.70 2.31 -9.49
N TYR A 162 0.64 1.83 -10.74
CA TYR A 162 1.63 2.13 -11.76
C TYR A 162 1.71 3.63 -12.07
N GLN A 163 0.57 4.30 -12.28
CA GLN A 163 0.54 5.75 -12.54
C GLN A 163 1.06 6.57 -11.34
N VAL A 164 0.72 6.16 -10.12
CA VAL A 164 1.24 6.79 -8.89
C VAL A 164 2.74 6.60 -8.79
N ASN A 165 3.26 5.41 -9.11
CA ASN A 165 4.70 5.15 -9.12
C ASN A 165 5.44 6.00 -10.16
N LEU A 166 4.94 6.09 -11.39
CA LEU A 166 5.53 6.95 -12.43
C LEU A 166 5.55 8.43 -11.99
N LYS A 167 4.47 8.90 -11.35
CA LYS A 167 4.41 10.26 -10.83
C LYS A 167 5.43 10.47 -9.72
N THR A 168 5.55 9.51 -8.81
CA THR A 168 6.52 9.54 -7.72
C THR A 168 7.94 9.56 -8.25
N GLU A 169 8.26 8.75 -9.26
CA GLU A 169 9.58 8.75 -9.91
C GLU A 169 9.91 10.11 -10.53
N LYS A 170 8.94 10.73 -11.21
CA LYS A 170 9.10 12.08 -11.76
C LYS A 170 9.36 13.11 -10.67
N ASP A 171 8.58 13.10 -9.60
CA ASP A 171 8.71 14.05 -8.48
C ASP A 171 10.07 13.86 -7.78
N VAL A 172 10.53 12.62 -7.60
CA VAL A 172 11.87 12.31 -7.07
C VAL A 172 12.96 12.83 -8.01
N SER A 173 12.81 12.66 -9.32
CA SER A 173 13.76 13.16 -10.30
C SER A 173 13.86 14.69 -10.29
N GLU A 174 12.74 15.39 -10.12
CA GLU A 174 12.68 16.84 -9.96
C GLU A 174 13.35 17.31 -8.66
N VAL A 175 13.10 16.62 -7.54
CA VAL A 175 13.82 16.92 -6.29
C VAL A 175 15.33 16.70 -6.45
N LEU A 176 15.74 15.63 -7.14
CA LEU A 176 17.16 15.37 -7.41
C LEU A 176 17.79 16.42 -8.32
N SER A 177 17.05 17.00 -9.28
CA SER A 177 17.57 18.08 -10.13
C SER A 177 17.81 19.35 -9.33
N ILE A 178 16.86 19.75 -8.49
CA ILE A 178 16.99 20.90 -7.58
C ILE A 178 18.16 20.70 -6.61
N LEU A 179 18.32 19.49 -6.04
CA LEU A 179 19.45 19.17 -5.16
C LEU A 179 20.81 19.26 -5.87
N ARG A 180 20.87 18.93 -7.17
CA ARG A 180 22.09 19.11 -7.98
C ARG A 180 22.39 20.59 -8.21
N GLU A 181 21.36 21.41 -8.49
CA GLU A 181 21.51 22.85 -8.66
C GLU A 181 22.07 23.52 -7.39
N ILE A 182 21.45 23.25 -6.23
CA ILE A 182 21.94 23.73 -4.93
C ILE A 182 23.37 23.25 -4.64
N ARG A 183 23.71 22.02 -5.02
CA ARG A 183 25.08 21.50 -4.87
C ARG A 183 26.09 22.29 -5.71
N GLU A 184 25.75 22.66 -6.94
CA GLU A 184 26.66 23.44 -7.79
C GLU A 184 26.79 24.88 -7.28
N GLU A 185 25.71 25.51 -6.81
CA GLU A 185 25.78 26.83 -6.17
C GLU A 185 26.64 26.81 -4.91
N THR A 186 26.47 25.81 -4.04
CA THR A 186 27.27 25.68 -2.81
C THR A 186 28.75 25.42 -3.10
N LYS A 187 29.08 24.68 -4.17
CA LYS A 187 30.47 24.54 -4.64
C LYS A 187 31.05 25.84 -5.16
N ALA A 188 30.26 26.62 -5.92
CA ALA A 188 30.70 27.93 -6.42
C ALA A 188 31.02 28.87 -5.25
N ILE A 189 30.15 28.91 -4.23
CA ILE A 189 30.38 29.65 -2.99
C ILE A 189 31.64 29.15 -2.27
N GLU A 190 31.84 27.83 -2.16
CA GLU A 190 33.05 27.27 -1.54
C GLU A 190 34.32 27.72 -2.28
N LYS A 191 34.29 27.75 -3.61
CA LYS A 191 35.40 28.20 -4.45
C LYS A 191 35.71 29.68 -4.26
N ASP A 192 34.71 30.55 -4.36
CA ASP A 192 34.86 32.00 -4.15
C ASP A 192 35.38 32.29 -2.73
N THR A 193 34.84 31.59 -1.74
CA THR A 193 35.31 31.73 -0.35
C THR A 193 36.77 31.31 -0.20
N THR A 194 37.22 30.28 -0.93
CA THR A 194 38.64 29.88 -0.91
C THR A 194 39.56 30.85 -1.63
N GLU A 195 39.14 31.44 -2.74
CA GLU A 195 39.93 32.46 -3.47
C GLU A 195 40.08 33.73 -2.62
N ILE A 196 39.00 34.22 -2.00
CA ILE A 196 39.05 35.38 -1.09
C ILE A 196 39.97 35.13 0.12
N LEU A 197 39.97 33.92 0.67
CA LEU A 197 40.85 33.55 1.79
C LEU A 197 42.33 33.52 1.39
N GLU A 198 42.63 33.12 0.16
CA GLU A 198 43.98 33.09 -0.40
C GLU A 198 44.49 34.51 -0.67
N GLU A 199 43.63 35.39 -1.21
CA GLU A 199 43.92 36.80 -1.47
C GLU A 199 44.12 37.60 -0.17
N ALA A 200 43.40 37.25 0.90
CA ALA A 200 43.57 37.84 2.24
C ALA A 200 44.85 37.37 2.99
N HIS A 201 45.70 36.51 2.39
CA HIS A 201 46.92 35.95 3.01
C HIS A 201 46.68 35.25 4.36
N LEU A 202 45.44 34.84 4.63
CA LEU A 202 45.09 34.04 5.81
C LEU A 202 45.31 32.57 5.44
N GLU A 203 46.37 31.95 5.98
CA GLU A 203 46.58 30.52 5.76
C GLU A 203 45.31 29.72 6.12
N PRO A 204 44.81 28.83 5.24
CA PRO A 204 43.62 28.03 5.51
C PRO A 204 43.95 26.91 6.50
N THR A 205 44.11 27.25 7.77
CA THR A 205 44.27 26.33 8.91
C THR A 205 43.15 25.28 8.98
N LYS A 206 41.99 25.54 8.35
CA LYS A 206 40.84 24.63 8.26
C LYS A 206 41.03 23.48 7.26
N LYS A 207 41.72 23.67 6.12
CA LYS A 207 41.94 22.62 5.10
C LYS A 207 42.76 21.45 5.68
N ARG A 208 43.80 21.76 6.46
CA ARG A 208 44.68 20.76 7.12
C ARG A 208 44.00 20.01 8.27
N ARG A 209 43.05 20.64 8.99
CA ARG A 209 42.27 19.99 10.05
C ARG A 209 41.15 19.11 9.49
N ARG A 210 40.46 19.55 8.42
CA ARG A 210 39.40 18.75 7.77
C ARG A 210 39.95 17.53 7.02
N SER A 211 41.06 17.67 6.29
CA SER A 211 41.69 16.52 5.61
C SER A 211 42.20 15.48 6.60
N LYS A 212 42.85 15.91 7.69
CA LYS A 212 43.27 15.00 8.78
C LYS A 212 42.08 14.31 9.45
N LYS A 213 40.97 15.01 9.67
CA LYS A 213 39.77 14.44 10.31
C LYS A 213 39.03 13.46 9.39
N ARG A 214 39.04 13.71 8.07
CA ARG A 214 38.44 12.80 7.07
C ARG A 214 39.28 11.53 6.90
N LYS A 215 40.59 11.67 6.74
CA LYS A 215 41.52 10.55 6.62
C LYS A 215 41.48 9.64 7.85
N LYS A 216 41.43 10.21 9.05
CA LYS A 216 41.28 9.46 10.31
C LYS A 216 39.93 8.75 10.46
N ARG A 217 38.87 9.26 9.82
CA ARG A 217 37.55 8.61 9.79
C ARG A 217 37.49 7.48 8.76
N GLU A 218 38.12 7.68 7.60
CA GLU A 218 38.26 6.65 6.56
C GLU A 218 39.13 5.48 7.06
N GLU A 219 40.24 5.75 7.75
CA GLU A 219 41.08 4.72 8.39
C GLU A 219 40.33 3.94 9.48
N ARG A 220 39.58 4.63 10.35
CA ARG A 220 38.72 3.95 11.36
C ARG A 220 37.59 3.13 10.74
N ALA A 221 37.00 3.60 9.64
CA ALA A 221 35.95 2.85 8.96
C ALA A 221 36.52 1.60 8.30
N ALA A 222 37.71 1.68 7.70
CA ALA A 222 38.41 0.52 7.14
C ALA A 222 38.77 -0.51 8.22
N GLU A 223 39.28 -0.06 9.38
CA GLU A 223 39.59 -0.93 10.52
C GLU A 223 38.34 -1.65 11.05
N ILE A 224 37.19 -0.96 11.16
CA ILE A 224 35.92 -1.56 11.58
C ILE A 224 35.40 -2.59 10.56
N ILE A 225 35.60 -2.34 9.26
CA ILE A 225 35.18 -3.28 8.20
C ILE A 225 36.05 -4.54 8.21
N GLU A 226 37.36 -4.39 8.48
CA GLU A 226 38.31 -5.51 8.63
C GLU A 226 38.00 -6.35 9.87
N ASP A 227 37.74 -5.72 11.03
CA ASP A 227 37.32 -6.40 12.27
C ASP A 227 35.96 -7.11 12.13
N ALA A 228 35.08 -6.61 11.24
CA ALA A 228 33.78 -7.21 10.96
C ALA A 228 33.82 -8.37 9.96
N GLY A 229 34.98 -8.68 9.36
CA GLY A 229 35.16 -9.80 8.44
C GLY A 229 34.32 -9.72 7.16
N ILE A 230 33.98 -8.51 6.70
CA ILE A 230 33.19 -8.30 5.49
C ILE A 230 34.13 -8.21 4.29
N ASP A 231 34.30 -9.30 3.54
CA ASP A 231 35.02 -9.30 2.27
C ASP A 231 34.29 -8.38 1.27
N THR A 232 34.91 -7.24 0.94
CA THR A 232 34.38 -6.30 -0.06
C THR A 232 34.40 -6.96 -1.43
N ILE A 233 33.22 -7.27 -1.97
CA ILE A 233 33.07 -7.82 -3.32
C ILE A 233 33.54 -6.76 -4.34
N SER A 234 34.73 -6.97 -4.92
CA SER A 234 35.20 -6.20 -6.05
C SER A 234 34.39 -6.57 -7.30
N HIS A 235 33.55 -5.68 -7.80
CA HIS A 235 33.03 -5.79 -9.16
C HIS A 235 34.18 -5.57 -10.15
N GLY A 236 34.73 -6.66 -10.67
CA GLY A 236 35.65 -6.67 -11.80
C GLY A 236 34.88 -6.44 -13.10
N GLU A 237 35.41 -5.53 -13.92
CA GLU A 237 35.06 -5.34 -15.32
C GLU A 237 35.19 -6.64 -16.12
N ASN A 238 34.17 -6.94 -16.92
CA ASN A 238 34.26 -7.50 -18.28
C ASN A 238 32.88 -7.50 -18.93
#